data_AF-K1TYE0-F1
#
_entry.id   AF-K1TYE0-F1
#
_cell.length_a   1.000
_cell.length_b   1.000
_cell.length_c   1.000
_cell.angle_alpha   90.00
_cell.angle_beta   90.00
_cell.angle_gamma   90.00
#
_symmetry.space_group_name_H-M   'P 1'
#
loop_
_entity.id
_entity.type
_entity.pdbx_description
1 polymer ?
#
loop_
_entity_poly.entity_id
_entity_poly.type
_entity_poly.pdbx_seq_one_letter_code
_entity_poly.pdbx_strand_id
1 'polypeptide(L)'
;MISILANCALNVIAQNLVIERQGHFSVGGSVIQHEGVYDNSKFVGWATQVEEGQKASVNHAFVDYQIPVNPHRTPLVYVHGYGGSGVCWEMTPDGRDGFSTLMLRHRWSSYVMDLPGRGRAGRTSATSAVKPLADEMFWFDIWRMGIYPKWNKGVQFPKDSASVSQFFREMTPDLSDHRQDVPAIKALADKV
;
A
#
# COMPACT_ATOMS: atom_id res chain seq x y z
N MET A 1 40.55 1.48 36.85
CA MET A 1 39.15 1.94 36.78
C MET A 1 38.63 1.71 35.37
N ILE A 2 37.79 0.70 35.18
CA ILE A 2 37.11 0.43 33.91
C ILE A 2 35.74 1.10 34.02
N SER A 3 35.54 2.16 33.25
CA SER A 3 34.27 2.88 33.18
C SER A 3 33.38 2.15 32.18
N ILE A 4 32.32 1.50 32.65
CA ILE A 4 31.28 0.91 31.80
C ILE A 4 30.27 2.01 31.52
N LEU A 5 30.31 2.57 30.30
CA LEU A 5 29.25 3.41 29.76
C LEU A 5 28.00 2.54 29.57
N ALA A 6 27.00 2.77 30.42
CA ALA A 6 25.68 2.19 30.26
C ALA A 6 25.02 2.77 29.00
N ASN A 7 24.97 1.97 27.94
CA ASN A 7 24.23 2.29 26.73
C ASN A 7 22.74 2.14 27.06
N CYS A 8 22.03 3.26 27.21
CA CYS A 8 20.60 3.27 27.45
C CYS A 8 19.89 2.94 26.13
N ALA A 9 19.88 1.66 25.76
CA ALA A 9 18.95 1.17 24.77
C ALA A 9 17.55 1.34 25.36
N LEU A 10 16.76 2.24 24.76
CA LEU A 10 15.32 2.22 24.92
C LEU A 10 14.86 0.81 24.50
N ASN A 11 14.65 -0.06 25.49
CA ASN A 11 13.90 -1.28 25.30
C ASN A 11 12.51 -0.84 24.84
N VAL A 12 12.29 -0.80 23.52
CA VAL A 12 10.97 -1.01 22.97
C VAL A 12 10.62 -2.42 23.42
N ILE A 13 9.98 -2.54 24.59
CA ILE A 13 9.48 -3.82 25.07
C ILE A 13 8.54 -4.26 23.96
N ALA A 14 8.92 -5.31 23.24
CA ALA A 14 8.11 -5.93 22.21
C ALA A 14 6.84 -6.44 22.89
N GLN A 15 5.82 -5.59 22.94
CA GLN A 15 4.55 -5.93 23.53
C GLN A 15 3.82 -6.84 22.56
N ASN A 16 3.29 -7.96 23.04
CA ASN A 16 2.49 -8.85 22.22
C ASN A 16 1.32 -8.06 21.63
N LEU A 17 1.17 -8.09 20.31
CA LEU A 17 0.01 -7.56 19.61
C LEU A 17 -1.00 -8.69 19.45
N VAL A 18 -2.13 -8.59 20.14
CA VAL A 18 -3.21 -9.59 20.06
C VAL A 18 -4.27 -9.09 19.08
N ILE A 19 -4.36 -9.76 17.94
CA ILE A 19 -5.31 -9.47 16.88
C ILE A 19 -6.55 -10.35 17.06
N GLU A 20 -7.72 -9.71 17.16
CA GLU A 20 -9.01 -10.40 17.23
C GLU A 20 -9.43 -10.91 15.85
N ARG A 21 -9.22 -10.09 14.81
CA ARG A 21 -9.55 -10.42 13.42
C ARG A 21 -8.62 -9.72 12.44
N GLN A 22 -8.26 -10.41 11.37
CA GLN A 22 -7.51 -9.83 10.25
C GLN A 22 -7.92 -10.46 8.94
N GLY A 23 -7.64 -9.76 7.85
CA GLY A 23 -7.83 -10.26 6.49
C GLY A 23 -7.78 -9.13 5.49
N HIS A 24 -8.30 -9.39 4.29
CA HIS A 24 -8.41 -8.40 3.24
C HIS A 24 -9.73 -8.52 2.48
N PHE A 25 -10.07 -7.45 1.76
CA PHE A 25 -11.18 -7.44 0.80
C PHE A 25 -10.98 -6.35 -0.25
N SER A 26 -11.68 -6.48 -1.38
CA SER A 26 -11.82 -5.41 -2.36
C SER A 26 -13.08 -4.59 -2.10
N VAL A 27 -13.07 -3.31 -2.46
CA VAL A 27 -14.22 -2.41 -2.29
C VAL A 27 -14.34 -1.43 -3.46
N GLY A 28 -15.59 -1.06 -3.79
CA GLY A 28 -15.89 -0.27 -4.99
C GLY A 28 -15.63 -1.04 -6.29
N GLY A 29 -15.29 -0.29 -7.35
CA GLY A 29 -15.02 -0.84 -8.67
C GLY A 29 -16.25 -0.97 -9.57
N SER A 30 -15.99 -1.51 -10.76
CA SER A 30 -16.97 -1.69 -11.84
C SER A 30 -16.79 -3.05 -12.50
N VAL A 31 -17.67 -3.38 -13.44
CA VAL A 31 -17.62 -4.62 -14.21
C VAL A 31 -17.58 -4.29 -15.69
N ILE A 32 -16.63 -4.87 -16.41
CA ILE A 32 -16.69 -5.00 -17.87
C ILE A 32 -17.51 -6.26 -18.17
N GLN A 33 -18.45 -6.15 -19.12
CA GLN A 33 -19.24 -7.26 -19.61
C GLN A 33 -19.18 -7.25 -21.14
N HIS A 34 -18.76 -8.37 -21.73
CA HIS A 34 -18.84 -8.59 -23.17
C HIS A 34 -20.09 -9.40 -23.51
N GLU A 35 -20.71 -9.07 -24.64
CA GLU A 35 -21.83 -9.81 -25.19
C GLU A 35 -21.41 -11.22 -25.64
N GLY A 36 -22.38 -12.13 -25.78
CA GLY A 36 -22.17 -13.50 -26.23
C GLY A 36 -22.29 -14.56 -25.13
N VAL A 37 -21.81 -15.78 -25.40
CA VAL A 37 -21.88 -16.92 -24.48
C VAL A 37 -20.49 -17.48 -24.24
N TYR A 38 -20.11 -17.61 -22.97
CA TYR A 38 -18.82 -18.21 -22.59
C TYR A 38 -18.75 -19.68 -23.02
N ASP A 39 -17.73 -20.04 -23.79
CA ASP A 39 -17.44 -21.39 -24.28
C ASP A 39 -16.18 -21.93 -23.61
N ASN A 40 -16.37 -22.77 -22.58
CA ASN A 40 -15.28 -23.35 -21.80
C ASN A 40 -14.47 -24.44 -22.54
N SER A 41 -14.87 -24.81 -23.76
CA SER A 41 -14.09 -25.73 -24.60
C SER A 41 -12.97 -25.01 -25.36
N LYS A 42 -13.01 -23.68 -25.46
CA LYS A 42 -12.02 -22.85 -26.15
C LYS A 42 -10.96 -22.32 -25.19
N PHE A 43 -9.85 -23.03 -25.09
CA PHE A 43 -8.65 -22.57 -24.39
C PHE A 43 -7.54 -22.22 -25.38
N VAL A 44 -7.28 -20.91 -25.58
CA VAL A 44 -6.24 -20.42 -26.51
C VAL A 44 -4.91 -20.10 -25.81
N GLY A 45 -4.86 -20.22 -24.48
CA GLY A 45 -3.64 -20.05 -23.67
C GLY A 45 -3.86 -19.19 -22.42
N TRP A 46 -2.80 -19.02 -21.64
CA TRP A 46 -2.83 -18.22 -20.40
C TRP A 46 -2.67 -16.71 -20.64
N ALA A 47 -1.94 -16.31 -21.68
CA ALA A 47 -1.62 -14.91 -21.98
C ALA A 47 -2.55 -14.25 -23.01
N THR A 48 -3.35 -15.04 -23.72
CA THR A 48 -4.32 -14.58 -24.72
C THR A 48 -5.68 -15.11 -24.33
N GLN A 49 -6.70 -14.25 -24.30
CA GLN A 49 -8.05 -14.60 -23.84
C GLN A 49 -9.07 -14.50 -24.98
N VAL A 50 -10.09 -15.36 -24.95
CA VAL A 50 -11.32 -15.22 -25.77
C VAL A 50 -12.39 -14.63 -24.86
N GLU A 51 -12.72 -13.36 -25.03
CA GLU A 51 -13.52 -12.60 -24.05
C GLU A 51 -15.04 -12.63 -24.29
N GLU A 52 -15.50 -13.32 -25.35
CA GLU A 52 -16.93 -13.43 -25.66
C GLU A 52 -17.74 -14.00 -24.48
N GLY A 53 -18.84 -13.32 -24.12
CA GLY A 53 -19.68 -13.65 -22.98
C GLY A 53 -19.01 -13.54 -21.60
N GLN A 54 -17.76 -13.07 -21.53
CA GLN A 54 -17.01 -12.97 -20.27
C GLN A 54 -17.23 -11.63 -19.56
N LYS A 55 -16.86 -11.63 -18.26
CA LYS A 55 -16.88 -10.45 -17.40
C LYS A 55 -15.56 -10.25 -16.66
N ALA A 56 -15.26 -9.00 -16.32
CA ALA A 56 -14.10 -8.66 -15.50
C ALA A 56 -14.48 -7.62 -14.42
N SER A 57 -14.20 -7.94 -13.16
CA SER A 57 -14.24 -6.97 -12.05
C SER A 57 -12.98 -6.11 -12.10
N VAL A 58 -13.14 -4.79 -12.14
CA VAL A 58 -12.06 -3.82 -12.40
C VAL A 58 -12.23 -2.57 -11.54
N ASN A 59 -11.19 -1.74 -11.44
CA ASN A 59 -11.19 -0.43 -10.78
C ASN A 59 -11.59 -0.43 -9.29
N HIS A 60 -11.45 -1.56 -8.62
CA HIS A 60 -11.67 -1.68 -7.18
C HIS A 60 -10.47 -1.14 -6.41
N ALA A 61 -10.68 -0.71 -5.17
CA ALA A 61 -9.59 -0.62 -4.20
C ALA A 61 -9.37 -1.99 -3.54
N PHE A 62 -8.16 -2.20 -3.01
CA PHE A 62 -7.81 -3.36 -2.19
C PHE A 62 -7.55 -2.89 -0.77
N VAL A 63 -8.04 -3.60 0.24
CA VAL A 63 -7.91 -3.21 1.65
C VAL A 63 -7.44 -4.38 2.48
N ASP A 64 -6.29 -4.24 3.14
CA ASP A 64 -5.87 -5.10 4.24
C ASP A 64 -6.34 -4.50 5.56
N TYR A 65 -6.85 -5.32 6.46
CA TYR A 65 -7.32 -4.87 7.76
C TYR A 65 -6.87 -5.77 8.91
N GLN A 66 -6.67 -5.12 10.06
CA GLN A 66 -6.44 -5.78 11.34
C GLN A 66 -7.26 -5.08 12.42
N ILE A 67 -7.87 -5.87 13.30
CA ILE A 67 -8.67 -5.42 14.44
C ILE A 67 -8.03 -5.97 15.70
N PRO A 68 -7.53 -5.11 16.61
CA PRO A 68 -6.96 -5.53 17.87
C PRO A 68 -8.07 -5.88 18.86
N VAL A 69 -7.76 -6.67 19.90
CA VAL A 69 -8.71 -6.91 21.00
C VAL A 69 -9.09 -5.61 21.70
N ASN A 70 -10.37 -5.48 22.08
CA ASN A 70 -10.94 -4.27 22.70
C ASN A 70 -10.68 -2.98 21.88
N PRO A 71 -11.07 -2.94 20.59
CA PRO A 71 -10.73 -1.83 19.71
C PRO A 71 -11.51 -0.56 20.08
N HIS A 72 -10.94 0.59 19.72
CA HIS A 72 -11.70 1.84 19.64
C HIS A 72 -12.87 1.68 18.66
N ARG A 73 -13.98 2.40 18.92
CA ARG A 73 -15.19 2.32 18.09
C ARG A 73 -14.97 2.81 16.65
N THR A 74 -14.11 3.81 16.48
CA THR A 74 -13.80 4.40 15.18
C THR A 74 -12.52 3.77 14.64
N PRO A 75 -12.50 3.21 13.41
CA PRO A 75 -11.29 2.69 12.79
C PRO A 75 -10.44 3.81 12.17
N LEU A 76 -9.18 3.47 11.82
CA LEU A 76 -8.31 4.30 11.01
C LEU A 76 -8.21 3.72 9.59
N VAL A 77 -8.47 4.58 8.60
CA VAL A 77 -8.29 4.26 7.18
C VAL A 77 -7.04 4.97 6.68
N TYR A 78 -6.10 4.21 6.14
CA TYR A 78 -4.83 4.71 5.61
C TYR A 78 -4.88 4.76 4.09
N VAL A 79 -4.75 5.96 3.54
CA VAL A 79 -4.79 6.23 2.10
C VAL A 79 -3.42 6.76 1.68
N HIS A 80 -2.78 6.11 0.72
CA HIS A 80 -1.46 6.50 0.22
C HIS A 80 -1.53 7.65 -0.79
N GLY A 81 -0.38 8.26 -1.09
CA GLY A 81 -0.21 9.29 -2.10
C GLY A 81 0.18 8.74 -3.48
N TYR A 82 0.69 9.62 -4.35
CA TYR A 82 1.17 9.25 -5.68
C TYR A 82 2.44 8.37 -5.62
N GLY A 83 2.60 7.47 -6.58
CA GLY A 83 3.82 6.69 -6.79
C GLY A 83 4.07 5.56 -5.77
N GLY A 84 3.11 5.25 -4.91
CA GLY A 84 3.19 4.18 -3.92
C GLY A 84 1.88 3.40 -3.77
N SER A 85 1.84 2.51 -2.79
CA SER A 85 0.64 1.77 -2.38
C SER A 85 0.42 1.93 -0.88
N GLY A 86 -0.53 1.18 -0.29
CA GLY A 86 -0.76 1.15 1.15
C GLY A 86 0.48 0.76 1.97
N VAL A 87 1.49 0.16 1.34
CA VAL A 87 2.76 -0.26 1.96
C VAL A 87 3.47 0.88 2.71
N CYS A 88 3.29 2.15 2.29
CA CYS A 88 3.91 3.29 2.97
C CYS A 88 3.43 3.51 4.41
N TRP A 89 2.33 2.85 4.81
CA TRP A 89 1.80 2.86 6.17
C TRP A 89 2.16 1.61 6.99
N GLU A 90 2.86 0.65 6.38
CA GLU A 90 3.20 -0.65 6.96
C GLU A 90 4.53 -0.60 7.73
N MET A 91 5.58 -1.29 7.29
CA MET A 91 6.90 -1.24 7.91
C MET A 91 7.72 -0.10 7.28
N THR A 92 8.52 0.61 8.07
CA THR A 92 9.42 1.62 7.51
C THR A 92 10.56 0.96 6.71
N PRO A 93 11.22 1.69 5.78
CA PRO A 93 12.30 1.13 4.98
C PRO A 93 13.50 0.60 5.79
N ASP A 94 13.69 1.13 7.01
CA ASP A 94 14.70 0.70 7.99
C ASP A 94 14.20 -0.37 8.99
N GLY A 95 13.02 -0.96 8.74
CA GLY A 95 12.50 -2.09 9.49
C GLY A 95 11.78 -1.79 10.80
N ARG A 96 11.45 -0.51 11.08
CA ARG A 96 10.63 -0.16 12.26
C ARG A 96 9.14 -0.34 11.96
N ASP A 97 8.35 -0.53 13.01
CA ASP A 97 6.89 -0.48 12.90
C ASP A 97 6.48 0.89 12.33
N GLY A 98 5.71 0.90 11.24
CA GLY A 98 5.02 2.09 10.76
C GLY A 98 3.62 2.20 11.34
N PHE A 99 2.83 3.13 10.80
CA PHE A 99 1.64 3.63 11.49
C PHE A 99 0.54 2.58 11.64
N SER A 100 0.36 1.69 10.66
CA SER A 100 -0.64 0.62 10.75
C SER A 100 -0.41 -0.28 11.96
N THR A 101 0.84 -0.68 12.24
CA THR A 101 1.22 -1.48 13.42
C THR A 101 1.22 -0.66 14.70
N LEU A 102 1.78 0.56 14.68
CA LEU A 102 1.83 1.41 15.87
C LEU A 102 0.43 1.71 16.40
N MET A 103 -0.54 2.00 15.54
CA MET A 103 -1.90 2.33 15.97
C MET A 103 -2.71 1.10 16.41
N LEU A 104 -2.41 -0.10 15.86
CA LEU A 104 -2.95 -1.35 16.39
C LEU A 104 -2.54 -1.56 17.86
N ARG A 105 -1.30 -1.25 18.23
CA ARG A 105 -0.83 -1.29 19.63
C ARG A 105 -1.58 -0.29 20.52
N HIS A 106 -2.07 0.81 19.94
CA HIS A 106 -2.96 1.77 20.59
C HIS A 106 -4.45 1.40 20.51
N ARG A 107 -4.79 0.17 20.10
CA ARG A 107 -6.15 -0.37 19.99
C ARG A 107 -7.03 0.29 18.92
N TRP A 108 -6.44 0.90 17.90
CA TRP A 108 -7.18 1.35 16.72
C TRP A 108 -7.22 0.23 15.68
N SER A 109 -8.40 -0.10 15.17
CA SER A 109 -8.51 -0.96 13.98
C SER A 109 -7.87 -0.25 12.79
N SER A 110 -7.01 -0.95 12.05
CA SER A 110 -6.26 -0.41 10.92
C SER A 110 -6.79 -0.98 9.62
N TYR A 111 -7.10 -0.12 8.65
CA TYR A 111 -7.51 -0.47 7.29
C TYR A 111 -6.58 0.21 6.28
N VAL A 112 -5.62 -0.54 5.74
CA VAL A 112 -4.61 -0.05 4.80
C VAL A 112 -5.11 -0.30 3.38
N MET A 113 -5.33 0.78 2.63
CA MET A 113 -5.89 0.73 1.28
C MET A 113 -4.80 0.89 0.23
N ASP A 114 -4.86 0.07 -0.83
CA ASP A 114 -4.33 0.40 -2.15
C ASP A 114 -5.47 1.00 -2.98
N LEU A 115 -5.28 2.23 -3.46
CA LEU A 115 -6.26 2.92 -4.31
C LEU A 115 -6.45 2.18 -5.64
N PRO A 116 -7.60 2.35 -6.33
CA PRO A 116 -7.83 1.76 -7.64
C PRO A 116 -6.65 2.00 -8.60
N GLY A 117 -6.19 0.94 -9.27
CA GLY A 117 -5.07 1.01 -10.20
C GLY A 117 -3.67 1.10 -9.56
N ARG A 118 -3.54 0.99 -8.22
CA ARG A 118 -2.25 0.94 -7.52
C ARG A 118 -2.04 -0.41 -6.81
N GLY A 119 -0.79 -0.85 -6.74
CA GLY A 119 -0.41 -2.03 -5.96
C GLY A 119 -1.27 -3.27 -6.25
N ARG A 120 -1.90 -3.82 -5.21
CA ARG A 120 -2.76 -5.01 -5.31
C ARG A 120 -4.08 -4.75 -6.02
N ALA A 121 -4.46 -3.48 -6.19
CA ALA A 121 -5.64 -3.02 -6.92
C ALA A 121 -5.37 -2.72 -8.41
N GLY A 122 -4.34 -3.35 -9.00
CA GLY A 122 -3.88 -3.06 -10.37
C GLY A 122 -4.78 -3.49 -11.53
N ARG A 123 -5.97 -4.08 -11.28
CA ARG A 123 -6.88 -4.53 -12.35
C ARG A 123 -7.81 -3.40 -12.78
N THR A 124 -7.45 -2.68 -13.85
CA THR A 124 -8.16 -1.49 -14.36
C THR A 124 -9.01 -1.79 -15.59
N SER A 125 -9.97 -0.91 -15.89
CA SER A 125 -10.75 -0.97 -17.14
C SER A 125 -10.07 -0.25 -18.31
N ALA A 126 -9.19 0.70 -18.01
CA ALA A 126 -8.44 1.45 -19.00
C ALA A 126 -7.08 0.81 -19.26
N THR A 127 -6.66 0.82 -20.52
CA THR A 127 -5.29 0.47 -20.92
C THR A 127 -4.36 1.62 -20.59
N SER A 128 -3.32 1.34 -19.79
CA SER A 128 -2.30 2.31 -19.39
C SER A 128 -0.91 1.82 -19.81
N ALA A 129 -0.14 2.68 -20.48
CA ALA A 129 1.24 2.37 -20.85
C ALA A 129 2.18 2.69 -19.68
N VAL A 130 2.80 1.67 -19.10
CA VAL A 130 3.78 1.83 -18.01
C VAL A 130 5.18 1.94 -18.60
N LYS A 131 5.87 3.06 -18.33
CA LYS A 131 7.26 3.26 -18.74
C LYS A 131 8.18 3.10 -17.53
N PRO A 132 9.21 2.23 -17.59
CA PRO A 132 10.23 2.21 -16.55
C PRO A 132 11.06 3.50 -16.63
N LEU A 133 11.21 4.19 -15.50
CA LEU A 133 12.00 5.41 -15.37
C LEU A 133 13.11 5.19 -14.34
N ALA A 134 14.29 5.75 -14.62
CA ALA A 134 15.39 5.83 -13.65
C ALA A 134 15.40 7.23 -13.04
N ASP A 135 14.43 7.51 -12.17
CA ASP A 135 14.10 8.85 -11.66
C ASP A 135 14.19 8.96 -10.12
N GLU A 136 14.84 8.02 -9.45
CA GLU A 136 14.98 8.02 -7.98
C GLU A 136 15.62 9.31 -7.43
N MET A 137 16.59 9.91 -8.13
CA MET A 137 17.19 11.19 -7.72
C MET A 137 16.19 12.35 -7.80
N PHE A 138 15.28 12.33 -8.77
CA PHE A 138 14.18 13.30 -8.85
C PHE A 138 13.24 13.11 -7.65
N TRP A 139 12.89 11.87 -7.31
CA TRP A 139 12.03 11.58 -6.16
C TRP A 139 12.68 11.92 -4.81
N PHE A 140 14.00 11.73 -4.68
CA PHE A 140 14.78 12.18 -3.52
C PHE A 140 14.58 13.69 -3.24
N ASP A 141 14.64 14.50 -4.30
CA ASP A 141 14.43 15.96 -4.21
C ASP A 141 12.96 16.29 -3.90
N ILE A 142 12.00 15.65 -4.59
CA ILE A 142 10.55 15.84 -4.38
C ILE A 142 10.13 15.52 -2.94
N TRP A 143 10.67 14.45 -2.36
CA TRP A 143 10.40 14.05 -0.98
C TRP A 143 11.22 14.84 0.05
N ARG A 144 11.98 15.85 -0.39
CA ARG A 144 12.74 16.78 0.46
C ARG A 144 13.76 16.08 1.36
N MET A 145 14.29 14.96 0.90
CA MET A 145 15.38 14.26 1.59
C MET A 145 16.66 15.08 1.59
N GLY A 146 16.84 15.90 0.54
CA GLY A 146 17.98 16.75 0.32
C GLY A 146 17.92 17.40 -1.06
N ILE A 147 19.09 17.78 -1.56
CA ILE A 147 19.33 18.06 -2.98
C ILE A 147 20.35 17.02 -3.43
N TYR A 148 19.93 16.03 -4.22
CA TYR A 148 20.75 14.86 -4.52
C TYR A 148 22.16 15.26 -5.00
N PRO A 149 23.24 14.62 -4.50
CA PRO A 149 23.28 13.52 -3.51
C PRO A 149 23.38 13.98 -2.04
N LYS A 150 23.19 15.27 -1.76
CA LYS A 150 23.38 15.87 -0.43
C LYS A 150 22.08 15.84 0.38
N TRP A 151 22.12 15.15 1.51
CA TRP A 151 21.03 15.11 2.48
C TRP A 151 20.82 16.46 3.18
N ASN A 152 19.57 16.78 3.50
CA ASN A 152 19.24 17.92 4.34
C ASN A 152 19.76 17.73 5.77
N LYS A 153 20.29 18.80 6.38
CA LYS A 153 20.75 18.78 7.77
C LYS A 153 19.58 18.42 8.70
N GLY A 154 19.75 17.37 9.50
CA GLY A 154 18.74 16.94 10.47
C GLY A 154 17.58 16.11 9.89
N VAL A 155 17.63 15.73 8.61
CA VAL A 155 16.62 14.83 8.02
C VAL A 155 16.53 13.51 8.79
N GLN A 156 15.30 13.13 9.14
CA GLN A 156 14.99 11.94 9.96
C GLN A 156 14.84 10.67 9.11
N PHE A 157 15.01 10.77 7.80
CA PHE A 157 14.97 9.63 6.90
C PHE A 157 16.24 8.76 7.09
N PRO A 158 16.12 7.42 7.11
CA PRO A 158 17.26 6.52 7.22
C PRO A 158 18.16 6.62 5.98
N LYS A 159 19.47 6.76 6.20
CA LYS A 159 20.44 7.14 5.14
C LYS A 159 21.30 5.99 4.64
N ASP A 160 21.22 4.82 5.26
CA ASP A 160 21.98 3.66 4.82
C ASP A 160 21.43 3.12 3.50
N SER A 161 22.29 2.48 2.71
CA SER A 161 21.96 2.04 1.36
C SER A 161 20.85 0.99 1.31
N ALA A 162 20.71 0.17 2.36
CA ALA A 162 19.68 -0.85 2.42
C ALA A 162 18.30 -0.19 2.58
N SER A 163 18.16 0.74 3.53
CA SER A 163 16.92 1.49 3.75
C SER A 163 16.52 2.34 2.54
N VAL A 164 17.49 3.02 1.91
CA VAL A 164 17.22 3.79 0.68
C VAL A 164 16.76 2.86 -0.45
N SER A 165 17.40 1.70 -0.63
CA SER A 165 16.97 0.73 -1.64
C SER A 165 15.58 0.17 -1.35
N GLN A 166 15.24 -0.13 -0.10
CA GLN A 166 13.90 -0.60 0.26
C GLN A 166 12.84 0.44 -0.08
N PHE A 167 13.09 1.69 0.28
CA PHE A 167 12.14 2.76 0.07
C PHE A 167 11.80 2.99 -1.41
N PHE A 168 12.79 3.01 -2.31
CA PHE A 168 12.50 3.15 -3.74
C PHE A 168 11.83 1.89 -4.34
N ARG A 169 11.98 0.71 -3.72
CA ARG A 169 11.28 -0.52 -4.12
C ARG A 169 9.82 -0.56 -3.69
N GLU A 170 9.40 0.31 -2.76
CA GLU A 170 7.99 0.49 -2.40
C GLU A 170 7.21 1.28 -3.46
N MET A 171 7.91 1.92 -4.41
CA MET A 171 7.28 2.63 -5.49
C MET A 171 6.58 1.69 -6.46
N THR A 172 5.39 2.09 -6.92
CA THR A 172 4.57 1.30 -7.85
C THR A 172 3.99 2.22 -8.93
N PRO A 173 3.79 1.74 -10.17
CA PRO A 173 3.17 2.55 -11.21
C PRO A 173 1.73 2.92 -10.84
N ASP A 174 1.27 4.01 -11.45
CA ASP A 174 -0.13 4.43 -11.40
C ASP A 174 -0.85 4.04 -12.68
N LEU A 175 -1.81 3.12 -12.57
CA LEU A 175 -2.62 2.67 -13.70
C LEU A 175 -3.99 3.37 -13.75
N SER A 176 -4.30 4.20 -12.77
CA SER A 176 -5.61 4.81 -12.56
C SER A 176 -5.86 6.03 -13.46
N ASP A 177 -7.13 6.30 -13.75
CA ASP A 177 -7.58 7.61 -14.25
C ASP A 177 -8.06 8.54 -13.11
N HIS A 178 -7.85 8.12 -11.85
CA HIS A 178 -8.22 8.76 -10.59
C HIS A 178 -9.71 8.98 -10.34
N ARG A 179 -10.60 8.58 -11.26
CA ARG A 179 -12.05 8.80 -11.09
C ARG A 179 -12.66 7.96 -9.99
N GLN A 180 -12.04 6.82 -9.66
CA GLN A 180 -12.55 5.87 -8.67
C GLN A 180 -11.94 6.03 -7.28
N ASP A 181 -10.97 6.91 -7.09
CA ASP A 181 -10.28 7.09 -5.80
C ASP A 181 -11.26 7.53 -4.70
N VAL A 182 -11.98 8.64 -4.90
CA VAL A 182 -12.97 9.14 -3.91
C VAL A 182 -14.16 8.19 -3.74
N PRO A 183 -14.79 7.65 -4.80
CA PRO A 183 -15.83 6.63 -4.65
C PRO A 183 -15.39 5.41 -3.84
N ALA A 184 -14.17 4.90 -4.05
CA ALA A 184 -13.66 3.74 -3.32
C ALA A 184 -13.39 4.05 -1.85
N ILE A 185 -12.82 5.23 -1.54
CA ILE A 185 -12.63 5.69 -0.15
C ILE A 185 -13.99 5.78 0.57
N LYS A 186 -15.00 6.38 -0.08
CA LYS A 186 -16.36 6.46 0.48
C LYS A 186 -16.95 5.07 0.70
N ALA A 187 -16.81 4.18 -0.27
CA ALA A 187 -17.33 2.81 -0.16
C ALA A 187 -16.65 2.01 0.97
N LEU A 188 -15.37 2.26 1.25
CA LEU A 188 -14.70 1.72 2.44
C LEU A 188 -15.29 2.32 3.71
N ALA A 189 -15.41 3.65 3.80
CA ALA A 189 -15.93 4.32 4.98
C ALA A 189 -17.37 3.89 5.33
N ASP A 190 -18.22 3.64 4.33
CA ASP A 190 -19.59 3.14 4.53
C ASP A 190 -19.61 1.68 5.03
N LYS A 191 -18.53 0.91 4.84
CA LYS A 191 -18.44 -0.52 5.17
C LYS A 191 -17.92 -0.78 6.59
N VAL A 192 -17.14 0.13 7.17
CA VAL A 192 -16.34 -0.11 8.39
C VAL A 192 -16.82 0.65 9.61
#